data_AF-A0A6N1WYU5-F1
#
_entry.id   AF-A0A6N1WYU5-F1
#
_cell.length_a   1.000
_cell.length_b   1.000
_cell.length_c   1.000
_cell.angle_alpha   90.00
_cell.angle_beta   90.00
_cell.angle_gamma   90.00
#
_symmetry.space_group_name_H-M   'P 1'
#
loop_
_entity.id
_entity.type
_entity.pdbx_description
1 polymer ?
#
loop_
_entity_poly.entity_id
_entity_poly.type
_entity_poly.pdbx_seq_one_letter_code
_entity_poly.pdbx_strand_id
1 'polypeptide(L)'
;MTNSTTETPAADAADIEQAPQQAAPEFKVVPQLNMAGFFLGATRAYASPLEPGFYPLPSLALDAPLPRALGPLECARYNPEGEPADPWDYLPDYSAATVYDTTTGERIGVPPGSTLADVGGTLQAPEEVTSTPQAATLADLQGELLRAAAAHRWAVETGSIVVAGVRVATAIEDQNRITSVVANATLAGVESVDFKAASGWVSLSIAQLTDIAGAIARHVQRCYTAERAHADAIDALKSLEEARAYDITSGWPSAEAAATTQTTTTQQESQP
;
A
#
# COMPACT_ATOMS: atom_id res chain seq x y z
N MET A 1 -71.82 63.02 46.93
CA MET A 1 -70.48 62.85 47.54
C MET A 1 -69.75 61.79 46.73
N THR A 2 -68.52 62.09 46.35
CA THR A 2 -67.62 61.35 45.45
C THR A 2 -67.17 59.99 45.99
N ASN A 3 -67.07 58.94 45.15
CA ASN A 3 -65.79 58.34 44.73
C ASN A 3 -65.93 57.08 43.85
N SER A 4 -64.89 56.90 43.04
CA SER A 4 -64.49 55.85 42.10
C SER A 4 -64.43 54.41 42.64
N THR A 5 -64.38 53.40 41.73
CA THR A 5 -63.20 52.49 41.50
C THR A 5 -63.55 51.12 40.87
N THR A 6 -62.90 50.85 39.72
CA THR A 6 -62.43 49.61 39.03
C THR A 6 -63.32 48.45 38.55
N GLU A 7 -63.09 48.13 37.27
CA GLU A 7 -63.21 46.86 36.55
C GLU A 7 -62.52 45.66 37.21
N THR A 8 -63.05 44.45 36.94
CA THR A 8 -62.30 43.19 36.81
C THR A 8 -62.96 42.33 35.71
N PRO A 9 -62.23 41.85 34.67
CA PRO A 9 -62.73 40.87 33.71
C PRO A 9 -62.04 39.48 33.81
N ALA A 10 -62.69 38.49 33.16
CA ALA A 10 -62.16 37.27 32.52
C ALA A 10 -61.61 36.07 33.32
N ALA A 11 -62.02 34.86 32.88
CA ALA A 11 -61.20 33.66 32.56
C ALA A 11 -62.20 32.51 32.29
N ASP A 12 -62.62 32.24 31.06
CA ASP A 12 -61.90 31.62 29.93
C ASP A 12 -61.48 30.16 30.23
N ALA A 13 -62.16 29.24 29.54
CA ALA A 13 -61.97 27.81 29.66
C ALA A 13 -60.88 27.39 28.67
N ALA A 14 -59.79 26.86 29.24
CA ALA A 14 -58.57 26.48 28.53
C ALA A 14 -58.82 25.55 27.34
N ASP A 15 -58.34 26.01 26.19
CA ASP A 15 -58.05 25.27 24.97
C ASP A 15 -56.98 24.21 25.25
N ILE A 16 -57.24 22.95 24.91
CA ILE A 16 -56.24 21.88 24.97
C ILE A 16 -55.38 22.01 23.72
N GLU A 17 -54.22 22.65 23.90
CA GLU A 17 -53.17 22.82 22.90
C GLU A 17 -52.71 21.44 22.37
N GLN A 18 -53.11 21.10 21.14
CA GLN A 18 -52.55 19.94 20.44
C GLN A 18 -51.08 20.21 20.12
N ALA A 19 -50.19 19.39 20.66
CA ALA A 19 -48.76 19.47 20.41
C ALA A 19 -48.45 19.36 18.90
N PRO A 20 -47.46 20.11 18.38
CA PRO A 20 -47.13 20.12 16.96
C PRO A 20 -46.66 18.74 16.48
N GLN A 21 -47.30 18.23 15.44
CA GLN A 21 -46.98 16.95 14.81
C GLN A 21 -45.60 17.04 14.16
N GLN A 22 -44.61 16.35 14.73
CA GLN A 22 -43.22 16.40 14.32
C GLN A 22 -43.08 15.92 12.86
N ALA A 23 -42.47 16.73 12.00
CA ALA A 23 -42.28 16.38 10.59
C ALA A 23 -41.45 15.09 10.47
N ALA A 24 -41.88 14.17 9.58
CA ALA A 24 -41.19 12.90 9.35
C ALA A 24 -39.73 13.13 8.91
N PRO A 25 -38.77 12.29 9.35
CA PRO A 25 -37.36 12.50 9.04
C PRO A 25 -37.06 12.29 7.55
N GLU A 26 -36.07 13.01 7.02
CA GLU A 26 -35.63 12.92 5.62
C GLU A 26 -35.11 11.51 5.25
N PHE A 27 -34.56 10.78 6.22
CA PHE A 27 -34.11 9.41 6.05
C PHE A 27 -34.26 8.60 7.34
N LYS A 28 -34.35 7.28 7.20
CA LYS A 28 -34.18 6.31 8.28
C LYS A 28 -32.83 5.62 8.18
N VAL A 29 -32.22 5.33 9.32
CA VAL A 29 -31.01 4.51 9.39
C VAL A 29 -31.42 3.04 9.39
N VAL A 30 -30.86 2.25 8.49
CA VAL A 30 -31.20 0.83 8.30
C VAL A 30 -29.94 -0.02 8.21
N PRO A 31 -30.00 -1.29 8.63
CA PRO A 31 -28.90 -2.22 8.45
C PRO A 31 -28.71 -2.61 6.98
N GLN A 32 -27.47 -2.64 6.52
CA GLN A 32 -27.04 -3.19 5.24
C GLN A 32 -26.49 -4.59 5.45
N LEU A 33 -26.91 -5.55 4.63
CA LEU A 33 -26.46 -6.93 4.68
C LEU A 33 -25.60 -7.30 3.46
N ASN A 34 -24.82 -8.37 3.60
CA ASN A 34 -24.28 -9.14 2.48
C ASN A 34 -25.30 -10.20 2.00
N MET A 35 -24.95 -10.91 0.91
CA MET A 35 -25.83 -11.94 0.33
C MET A 35 -26.10 -13.14 1.27
N ALA A 36 -25.24 -13.35 2.27
CA ALA A 36 -25.39 -14.40 3.27
C ALA A 36 -26.16 -13.95 4.53
N GLY A 37 -26.66 -12.70 4.55
CA GLY A 37 -27.47 -12.16 5.64
C GLY A 37 -26.68 -11.57 6.82
N PHE A 38 -25.37 -11.35 6.67
CA PHE A 38 -24.54 -10.73 7.72
C PHE A 38 -24.54 -9.20 7.60
N PHE A 39 -24.59 -8.54 8.75
CA PHE A 39 -24.53 -7.10 8.88
C PHE A 39 -23.16 -6.56 8.42
N LEU A 40 -23.19 -5.63 7.47
CA LEU A 40 -22.00 -4.93 6.95
C LEU A 40 -21.83 -3.54 7.56
N GLY A 41 -22.93 -2.93 8.01
CA GLY A 41 -22.93 -1.56 8.51
C GLY A 41 -24.31 -0.91 8.40
N ALA A 42 -24.44 0.27 9.00
CA ALA A 42 -25.64 1.08 8.86
C ALA A 42 -25.59 1.90 7.56
N THR A 43 -26.73 2.02 6.88
CA THR A 43 -26.93 2.88 5.71
C THR A 43 -28.20 3.71 5.88
N ARG A 44 -28.52 4.55 4.89
CA ARG A 44 -29.69 5.44 4.91
C ARG A 44 -30.70 5.04 3.84
N ALA A 45 -31.95 4.85 4.24
CA ALA A 45 -33.10 4.80 3.34
C ALA A 45 -33.77 6.19 3.35
N TYR A 46 -33.73 6.89 2.22
CA TYR A 46 -34.27 8.23 2.09
C TYR A 46 -35.79 8.20 1.88
N ALA A 47 -36.49 9.22 2.36
CA ALA A 47 -37.92 9.36 2.15
C ALA A 47 -38.23 9.43 0.65
N SER A 48 -39.29 8.75 0.23
CA SER A 48 -39.79 8.83 -1.13
C SER A 48 -40.36 10.23 -1.38
N PRO A 49 -39.93 10.92 -2.45
CA PRO A 49 -40.54 12.20 -2.83
C PRO A 49 -41.96 12.02 -3.38
N LEU A 50 -42.38 10.79 -3.68
CA LEU A 50 -43.68 10.46 -4.29
C LEU A 50 -44.71 9.99 -3.27
N GLU A 51 -44.27 9.42 -2.14
CA GLU A 51 -45.14 8.85 -1.11
C GLU A 51 -44.65 9.27 0.28
N PRO A 52 -45.31 10.25 0.94
CA PRO A 52 -44.95 10.69 2.27
C PRO A 52 -44.95 9.53 3.28
N GLY A 53 -43.86 9.39 4.03
CA GLY A 53 -43.70 8.32 5.03
C GLY A 53 -43.24 6.98 4.47
N PHE A 54 -43.10 6.83 3.15
CA PHE A 54 -42.50 5.65 2.54
C PHE A 54 -40.98 5.83 2.37
N TYR A 55 -40.20 4.80 2.74
CA TYR A 55 -38.74 4.83 2.68
C TYR A 55 -38.25 3.60 1.90
N PRO A 56 -37.99 3.72 0.58
CA PRO A 56 -37.44 2.63 -0.20
C PRO A 56 -36.11 2.16 0.39
N LEU A 57 -36.00 0.86 0.64
CA LEU A 57 -34.79 0.27 1.16
C LEU A 57 -33.75 0.11 0.04
N PRO A 58 -32.49 0.51 0.27
CA PRO A 58 -31.37 0.12 -0.59
C PRO A 58 -31.30 -1.42 -0.75
N SER A 59 -30.67 -1.87 -1.83
CA SER A 59 -30.49 -3.30 -2.08
C SER A 59 -29.80 -3.98 -0.90
N LEU A 60 -30.32 -5.13 -0.45
CA LEU A 60 -29.85 -5.87 0.72
C LEU A 60 -29.88 -5.10 2.05
N ALA A 61 -30.67 -4.02 2.14
CA ALA A 61 -30.98 -3.38 3.42
C ALA A 61 -32.32 -3.90 3.97
N LEU A 62 -32.49 -3.85 5.30
CA LEU A 62 -33.71 -4.30 5.98
C LEU A 62 -34.39 -3.17 6.74
N ASP A 63 -35.71 -3.26 6.88
CA ASP A 63 -36.46 -2.42 7.82
C ASP A 63 -36.48 -3.09 9.20
N ALA A 64 -35.34 -3.01 9.89
CA ALA A 64 -35.11 -3.65 11.19
C ALA A 64 -34.22 -2.75 12.06
N PRO A 65 -34.27 -2.88 13.40
CA PRO A 65 -33.32 -2.20 14.27
C PRO A 65 -31.88 -2.63 13.96
N LEU A 66 -30.92 -1.73 14.16
CA LEU A 66 -29.50 -2.06 14.05
C LEU A 66 -29.12 -3.10 15.13
N PRO A 67 -28.11 -3.96 14.86
CA PRO A 67 -27.58 -4.81 15.92
C PRO A 67 -26.97 -3.94 17.02
N ARG A 68 -26.84 -4.51 18.22
CA ARG A 68 -26.04 -3.87 19.28
C ARG A 68 -24.59 -3.66 18.80
N ALA A 69 -23.85 -2.84 19.53
CA ALA A 69 -22.41 -2.73 19.31
C ALA A 69 -21.75 -4.11 19.34
N LEU A 70 -21.08 -4.47 18.25
CA LEU A 70 -20.38 -5.74 18.09
C LEU A 70 -19.09 -5.72 18.91
N GLY A 71 -18.85 -6.80 19.64
CA GLY A 71 -17.57 -7.03 20.30
C GLY A 71 -16.45 -7.33 19.31
N PRO A 72 -15.19 -7.39 19.77
CA PRO A 72 -14.09 -7.89 18.96
C PRO A 72 -14.38 -9.30 18.44
N LEU A 73 -14.07 -9.56 17.15
CA LEU A 73 -14.27 -10.86 16.51
C LEU A 73 -15.72 -11.37 16.59
N GLU A 74 -16.68 -10.47 16.41
CA GLU A 74 -18.11 -10.77 16.42
C GLU A 74 -18.78 -10.20 15.17
N CYS A 75 -19.72 -10.94 14.59
CA CYS A 75 -20.62 -10.50 13.53
C CYS A 75 -22.08 -10.72 13.95
N ALA A 76 -23.00 -10.00 13.30
CA ALA A 76 -24.43 -10.21 13.46
C ALA A 76 -25.02 -10.75 12.17
N ARG A 77 -25.79 -11.84 12.25
CA ARG A 77 -26.58 -12.38 11.15
C ARG A 77 -28.05 -12.09 11.41
N TYR A 78 -28.76 -11.60 10.40
CA TYR A 78 -30.20 -11.34 10.54
C TYR A 78 -30.98 -12.63 10.75
N ASN A 79 -31.85 -12.64 11.76
CA ASN A 79 -32.73 -13.74 12.09
C ASN A 79 -34.19 -13.25 12.11
N PRO A 80 -34.98 -13.52 11.04
CA PRO A 80 -36.36 -13.06 10.95
C PRO A 80 -37.31 -13.72 11.96
N GLU A 81 -36.91 -14.81 12.59
CA GLU A 81 -37.67 -15.50 13.64
C GLU A 81 -37.28 -15.03 15.06
N GLY A 82 -36.29 -14.14 15.16
CA GLY A 82 -35.81 -13.56 16.42
C GLY A 82 -36.76 -12.55 17.04
N GLU A 83 -36.38 -12.04 18.22
CA GLU A 83 -37.14 -11.00 18.92
C GLU A 83 -37.23 -9.74 18.03
N PRO A 84 -38.42 -9.15 17.80
CA PRO A 84 -38.57 -7.99 16.92
C PRO A 84 -37.72 -6.78 17.33
N ALA A 85 -37.39 -6.67 18.62
CA ALA A 85 -36.54 -5.61 19.15
C ALA A 85 -35.03 -5.85 18.90
N ASP A 86 -34.61 -7.10 18.66
CA ASP A 86 -33.23 -7.51 18.40
C ASP A 86 -33.20 -8.79 17.53
N PRO A 87 -33.51 -8.69 16.22
CA PRO A 87 -33.63 -9.84 15.32
C PRO A 87 -32.26 -10.28 14.78
N TRP A 88 -31.27 -10.42 15.66
CA TRP A 88 -29.87 -10.67 15.30
C TRP A 88 -29.30 -11.87 16.06
N ASP A 89 -28.73 -12.82 15.31
CA ASP A 89 -27.85 -13.85 15.86
C ASP A 89 -26.43 -13.28 15.94
N TYR A 90 -25.85 -13.21 17.14
CA TYR A 90 -24.48 -12.75 17.35
C TYR A 90 -23.53 -13.96 17.32
N LEU A 91 -22.62 -13.95 16.34
CA LEU A 91 -21.75 -15.07 16.01
C LEU A 91 -20.28 -14.63 16.04
N PRO A 92 -19.33 -15.53 16.33
CA PRO A 92 -17.92 -15.24 16.15
C PRO A 92 -17.60 -14.89 14.69
N ASP A 93 -16.69 -13.92 14.48
CA ASP A 93 -16.17 -13.54 13.17
C ASP A 93 -14.64 -13.53 13.18
N TYR A 94 -14.07 -14.56 12.55
CA TYR A 94 -12.62 -14.68 12.34
C TYR A 94 -12.22 -14.39 10.89
N SER A 95 -13.14 -13.90 10.04
CA SER A 95 -12.88 -13.71 8.61
C SER A 95 -11.84 -12.63 8.31
N ALA A 96 -11.71 -11.65 9.20
CA ALA A 96 -10.64 -10.65 9.17
C ALA A 96 -9.38 -11.06 9.97
N ALA A 97 -9.45 -12.17 10.72
CA ALA A 97 -8.33 -12.67 11.49
C ALA A 97 -7.45 -13.60 10.63
N THR A 98 -6.14 -13.57 10.90
CA THR A 98 -5.23 -14.57 10.33
C THR A 98 -5.20 -15.77 11.26
N VAL A 99 -5.85 -16.86 10.85
CA VAL A 99 -5.91 -18.11 11.60
C VAL A 99 -4.86 -19.07 11.05
N TYR A 100 -4.19 -19.81 11.93
CA TYR A 100 -3.17 -20.79 11.59
C TYR A 100 -3.49 -22.15 12.21
N ASP A 101 -3.09 -23.22 11.53
CA ASP A 101 -3.04 -24.56 12.10
C ASP A 101 -1.86 -24.64 13.08
N THR A 102 -2.13 -25.01 14.34
CA THR A 102 -1.10 -25.06 15.39
C THR A 102 -0.14 -26.24 15.27
N THR A 103 -0.47 -27.24 14.44
CA THR A 103 0.34 -28.44 14.19
C THR A 103 1.25 -28.23 12.99
N THR A 104 0.74 -27.64 11.92
CA THR A 104 1.47 -27.48 10.64
C THR A 104 2.02 -26.07 10.42
N GLY A 105 1.49 -25.07 11.12
CA GLY A 105 1.84 -23.65 10.91
C GLY A 105 1.22 -23.04 9.65
N GLU A 106 0.38 -23.77 8.91
CA GLU A 106 -0.25 -23.28 7.68
C GLU A 106 -1.43 -22.35 7.99
N ARG A 107 -1.67 -21.38 7.10
CA ARG A 107 -2.78 -20.44 7.23
C ARG A 107 -4.12 -21.12 6.89
N ILE A 108 -5.09 -20.99 7.78
CA ILE A 108 -6.48 -21.44 7.59
C ILE A 108 -7.36 -20.24 7.19
N GLY A 109 -8.14 -20.39 6.13
CA GLY A 109 -9.18 -19.41 5.76
C GLY A 109 -10.46 -19.69 6.54
N VAL A 110 -10.95 -18.71 7.31
CA VAL A 110 -12.22 -18.82 8.04
C VAL A 110 -13.29 -17.97 7.35
N PRO A 111 -14.34 -18.57 6.76
CA PRO A 111 -15.44 -17.81 6.18
C PRO A 111 -16.18 -16.96 7.24
N PRO A 112 -16.78 -15.83 6.85
CA PRO A 112 -17.63 -15.05 7.75
C PRO A 112 -18.76 -15.90 8.36
N GLY A 113 -18.89 -15.86 9.69
CA GLY A 113 -19.88 -16.61 10.45
C GLY A 113 -19.58 -18.09 10.69
N SER A 114 -18.40 -18.58 10.30
CA SER A 114 -17.90 -19.88 10.75
C SER A 114 -17.25 -19.75 12.12
N THR A 115 -17.48 -20.72 13.00
CA THR A 115 -16.71 -20.86 14.22
C THR A 115 -15.34 -21.45 13.92
N LEU A 116 -14.36 -21.24 14.81
CA LEU A 116 -13.07 -21.92 14.69
C LEU A 116 -13.24 -23.45 14.77
N ALA A 117 -14.20 -23.95 15.53
CA ALA A 117 -14.49 -25.37 15.61
C ALA A 117 -14.95 -25.95 14.25
N ASP A 118 -15.67 -25.18 13.44
CA ASP A 118 -16.13 -25.61 12.11
C ASP A 118 -14.98 -25.82 11.12
N VAL A 119 -13.84 -25.16 11.35
CA VAL A 119 -12.61 -25.32 10.57
C VAL A 119 -11.54 -26.16 11.30
N GLY A 120 -11.92 -26.83 12.40
CA GLY A 120 -11.00 -27.66 13.21
C GLY A 120 -10.03 -26.88 14.11
N GLY A 121 -10.21 -25.56 14.24
CA GLY A 121 -9.41 -24.67 15.09
C GLY A 121 -10.01 -24.47 16.48
N THR A 122 -9.20 -23.99 17.42
CA THR A 122 -9.64 -23.55 18.76
C THR A 122 -9.04 -22.17 19.08
N LEU A 123 -9.75 -21.33 19.85
CA LEU A 123 -9.16 -20.13 20.43
C LEU A 123 -8.30 -20.53 21.63
N GLN A 124 -6.99 -20.35 21.53
CA GLN A 124 -6.18 -20.18 22.72
C GLN A 124 -6.27 -18.71 23.14
N ALA A 125 -6.62 -18.47 24.41
CA ALA A 125 -6.42 -17.16 25.02
C ALA A 125 -4.95 -16.75 24.81
N PRO A 126 -4.62 -15.45 24.71
CA PRO A 126 -3.24 -15.01 24.69
C PRO A 126 -2.65 -15.16 26.11
N GLU A 127 -2.63 -16.37 26.68
CA GLU A 127 -1.44 -16.77 27.41
C GLU A 127 -0.33 -16.63 26.40
N GLU A 128 0.54 -15.65 26.62
CA GLU A 128 1.79 -15.43 25.90
C GLU A 128 2.04 -16.52 24.88
N VAL A 129 1.49 -16.35 23.68
CA VAL A 129 2.19 -16.83 22.50
C VAL A 129 3.38 -15.89 22.41
N THR A 130 4.31 -16.01 23.36
CA THR A 130 5.72 -16.05 23.03
C THR A 130 5.79 -17.21 22.05
N SER A 131 5.43 -16.93 20.80
CA SER A 131 6.28 -17.35 19.70
C SER A 131 7.64 -16.91 20.18
N THR A 132 8.35 -17.81 20.87
CA THR A 132 9.78 -17.65 21.02
C THR A 132 10.21 -17.41 19.59
N PRO A 133 10.65 -16.19 19.21
CA PRO A 133 10.89 -15.90 17.81
C PRO A 133 11.77 -17.02 17.32
N GLN A 134 11.24 -17.85 16.40
CA GLN A 134 11.95 -19.03 15.98
C GLN A 134 13.30 -18.52 15.51
N ALA A 135 14.37 -18.97 16.19
CA ALA A 135 15.67 -18.38 15.98
C ALA A 135 15.98 -18.47 14.48
N ALA A 136 16.15 -17.31 13.84
CA ALA A 136 16.34 -17.23 12.39
C ALA A 136 17.42 -18.23 11.98
N THR A 137 17.10 -19.08 11.01
CA THR A 137 18.07 -20.05 10.50
C THR A 137 19.10 -19.35 9.62
N LEU A 138 20.21 -20.03 9.33
CA LEU A 138 21.22 -19.49 8.42
C LEU A 138 20.61 -19.24 7.04
N ALA A 139 19.75 -20.14 6.57
CA ALA A 139 19.06 -20.00 5.29
C ALA A 139 18.14 -18.77 5.26
N ASP A 140 17.45 -18.46 6.37
CA ASP A 140 16.60 -17.27 6.45
C ASP A 140 17.43 -15.99 6.30
N LEU A 141 18.55 -15.90 7.02
CA LEU A 141 19.45 -14.75 6.94
C LEU A 141 20.12 -14.64 5.56
N GLN A 142 20.54 -15.75 4.96
CA GLN A 142 21.07 -15.74 3.59
C GLN A 142 20.01 -15.23 2.59
N GLY A 143 18.76 -15.67 2.72
CA GLY A 143 17.64 -15.19 1.90
C GLY A 143 17.40 -13.69 2.07
N GLU A 144 17.46 -13.17 3.29
CA GLU A 144 17.37 -11.74 3.58
C GLU A 144 18.52 -10.94 2.95
N LEU A 145 19.76 -11.41 3.10
CA LEU A 145 20.93 -10.76 2.54
C LEU A 145 20.89 -10.73 1.00
N LEU A 146 20.44 -11.80 0.34
CA LEU A 146 20.29 -11.83 -1.11
C LEU A 146 19.25 -10.81 -1.60
N ARG A 147 18.11 -10.68 -0.91
CA ARG A 147 17.12 -9.64 -1.21
C ARG A 147 17.68 -8.24 -0.98
N ALA A 148 18.42 -8.04 0.09
CA ALA A 148 19.08 -6.77 0.40
C ALA A 148 20.13 -6.40 -0.66
N ALA A 149 20.92 -7.37 -1.13
CA ALA A 149 21.88 -7.20 -2.22
C ALA A 149 21.20 -6.73 -3.50
N ALA A 150 20.10 -7.39 -3.89
CA ALA A 150 19.35 -7.02 -5.08
C ALA A 150 18.70 -5.63 -4.99
N ALA A 151 18.18 -5.27 -3.81
CA ALA A 151 17.64 -3.95 -3.54
C ALA A 151 18.75 -2.87 -3.59
N HIS A 152 19.92 -3.16 -3.04
CA HIS A 152 21.06 -2.24 -3.07
C HIS A 152 21.60 -2.05 -4.49
N ARG A 153 21.74 -3.13 -5.27
CA ARG A 153 22.05 -3.05 -6.70
C ARG A 153 21.10 -2.09 -7.39
N TRP A 154 19.79 -2.28 -7.24
CA TRP A 154 18.80 -1.43 -7.89
C TRP A 154 18.97 0.04 -7.53
N ALA A 155 19.21 0.36 -6.26
CA ALA A 155 19.44 1.72 -5.81
C ALA A 155 20.70 2.34 -6.44
N VAL A 156 21.81 1.59 -6.50
CA VAL A 156 23.07 2.06 -7.11
C VAL A 156 22.96 2.15 -8.63
N GLU A 157 22.29 1.18 -9.26
CA GLU A 157 22.08 1.14 -10.71
C GLU A 157 21.25 2.32 -11.20
N THR A 158 20.21 2.72 -10.45
CA THR A 158 19.30 3.82 -10.82
C THR A 158 19.73 5.18 -10.26
N GLY A 159 20.77 5.22 -9.42
CA GLY A 159 21.23 6.40 -8.67
C GLY A 159 21.91 7.52 -9.46
N SER A 160 21.89 7.47 -10.80
CA SER A 160 22.64 8.37 -11.72
C SER A 160 24.16 8.21 -11.62
N ILE A 161 24.86 8.59 -12.69
CA ILE A 161 26.32 8.71 -12.72
C ILE A 161 26.76 10.07 -13.25
N VAL A 162 28.00 10.47 -12.95
CA VAL A 162 28.65 11.65 -13.52
C VAL A 162 29.63 11.20 -14.60
N VAL A 163 29.49 11.75 -15.81
CA VAL A 163 30.37 11.52 -16.96
C VAL A 163 30.81 12.87 -17.51
N ALA A 164 32.10 13.17 -17.48
CA ALA A 164 32.65 14.45 -17.95
C ALA A 164 31.93 15.70 -17.35
N GLY A 165 31.52 15.63 -16.07
CA GLY A 165 30.79 16.69 -15.38
C GLY A 165 29.28 16.73 -15.65
N VAL A 166 28.75 15.90 -16.55
CA VAL A 166 27.31 15.78 -16.80
C VAL A 166 26.73 14.69 -15.91
N ARG A 167 25.71 15.03 -15.10
CA ARG A 167 24.99 14.05 -14.29
C ARG A 167 23.87 13.43 -15.14
N VAL A 168 23.98 12.13 -15.41
CA VAL A 168 23.03 11.38 -16.22
C VAL A 168 22.31 10.35 -15.36
N ALA A 169 21.00 10.30 -15.51
CA ALA A 169 20.21 9.24 -14.91
C ALA A 169 20.46 7.92 -15.64
N THR A 170 20.38 6.83 -14.89
CA THR A 170 20.79 5.48 -15.31
C THR A 170 19.64 4.47 -15.23
N ALA A 171 18.41 4.92 -14.96
CA ALA A 171 17.23 4.09 -15.03
C ALA A 171 17.02 3.53 -16.44
N ILE A 172 16.26 2.44 -16.56
CA ILE A 172 16.02 1.72 -17.82
C ILE A 172 15.47 2.68 -18.89
N GLU A 173 14.59 3.61 -18.51
CA GLU A 173 14.02 4.61 -19.41
C GLU A 173 15.10 5.54 -19.98
N ASP A 174 16.09 5.94 -19.17
CA ASP A 174 17.20 6.78 -19.61
C ASP A 174 18.18 6.03 -20.51
N GLN A 175 18.47 4.76 -20.19
CA GLN A 175 19.28 3.87 -21.03
C GLN A 175 18.64 3.71 -22.42
N ASN A 176 17.33 3.45 -22.46
CA ASN A 176 16.57 3.31 -23.69
C ASN A 176 16.54 4.63 -24.48
N ARG A 177 16.33 5.76 -23.80
CA ARG A 177 16.31 7.09 -24.42
C ARG A 177 17.63 7.43 -25.08
N ILE A 178 18.76 7.28 -24.37
CA ILE A 178 20.10 7.60 -24.89
C ILE A 178 20.42 6.72 -26.11
N THR A 179 20.18 5.41 -26.02
CA THR A 179 20.41 4.48 -27.13
C THR A 179 19.58 4.86 -28.37
N SER A 180 18.30 5.21 -28.17
CA SER A 180 17.42 5.65 -29.26
C SER A 180 17.88 6.95 -29.91
N VAL A 181 18.33 7.93 -29.11
CA VAL A 181 18.83 9.21 -29.62
C VAL A 181 20.10 9.02 -30.43
N VAL A 182 21.06 8.23 -29.94
CA VAL A 182 22.30 7.93 -30.68
C VAL A 182 22.00 7.29 -32.03
N ALA A 183 21.14 6.27 -32.08
CA ALA A 183 20.78 5.59 -33.32
C ALA A 183 20.09 6.54 -34.32
N ASN A 184 19.09 7.30 -33.87
CA ASN A 184 18.31 8.19 -34.75
C ASN A 184 19.12 9.40 -35.23
N ALA A 185 19.92 10.01 -34.35
CA ALA A 185 20.74 11.16 -34.72
C ALA A 185 21.85 10.79 -35.70
N THR A 186 22.46 9.60 -35.52
CA THR A 186 23.43 9.04 -36.48
C THR A 186 22.78 8.82 -37.85
N LEU A 187 21.59 8.22 -37.89
CA LEU A 187 20.85 7.98 -39.14
C LEU A 187 20.48 9.31 -39.85
N ALA A 188 20.14 10.34 -39.09
CA ALA A 188 19.73 11.63 -39.61
C ALA A 188 20.92 12.57 -39.96
N GLY A 189 22.16 12.17 -39.67
CA GLY A 189 23.35 13.03 -39.88
C GLY A 189 23.38 14.26 -38.97
N VAL A 190 22.77 14.18 -37.79
CA VAL A 190 22.78 15.24 -36.78
C VAL A 190 24.11 15.20 -36.03
N GLU A 191 24.85 16.32 -35.99
CA GLU A 191 26.17 16.38 -35.34
C GLU A 191 26.09 16.55 -33.81
N SER A 192 25.06 17.25 -33.34
CA SER A 192 24.84 17.55 -31.91
C SER A 192 23.36 17.60 -31.55
N VAL A 193 23.06 17.32 -30.29
CA VAL A 193 21.70 17.33 -29.74
C VAL A 193 21.65 18.11 -28.44
N ASP A 194 20.54 18.80 -28.23
CA ASP A 194 20.19 19.34 -26.91
C ASP A 194 19.53 18.24 -26.09
N PHE A 195 20.27 17.74 -25.10
CA PHE A 195 19.88 16.63 -24.26
C PHE A 195 19.47 17.09 -22.87
N LYS A 196 18.34 16.57 -22.37
CA LYS A 196 17.89 16.82 -21.00
C LYS A 196 18.47 15.77 -20.05
N ALA A 197 19.63 16.08 -19.48
CA ALA A 197 20.29 15.29 -18.46
C ALA A 197 19.66 15.52 -17.07
N ALA A 198 20.05 14.71 -16.08
CA ALA A 198 19.61 14.90 -14.69
C ALA A 198 20.17 16.21 -14.08
N SER A 199 21.28 16.72 -14.61
CA SER A 199 21.83 18.05 -14.28
C SER A 199 21.15 19.21 -15.01
N GLY A 200 20.22 18.97 -15.95
CA GLY A 200 19.57 20.00 -16.77
C GLY A 200 19.83 19.84 -18.27
N TRP A 201 19.55 20.89 -19.04
CA TRP A 201 19.80 20.91 -20.48
C TRP A 201 21.30 21.05 -20.78
N VAL A 202 21.81 20.22 -21.66
CA VAL A 202 23.19 20.23 -22.15
C VAL A 202 23.20 20.02 -23.67
N SER A 203 24.13 20.65 -24.38
CA SER A 203 24.34 20.37 -25.80
C SER A 203 25.51 19.40 -25.93
N LEU A 204 25.29 18.26 -26.59
CA LEU A 204 26.25 17.16 -26.69
C LEU A 204 26.44 16.76 -28.15
N SER A 205 27.67 16.50 -28.56
CA SER A 205 27.93 15.82 -29.83
C SER A 205 27.47 14.36 -29.75
N ILE A 206 27.23 13.74 -30.91
CA ILE A 206 26.86 12.31 -30.95
C ILE A 206 27.97 11.42 -30.38
N ALA A 207 29.24 11.80 -30.56
CA ALA A 207 30.37 11.12 -29.94
C ALA A 207 30.30 11.17 -28.40
N GLN A 208 30.07 12.36 -27.83
CA GLN A 208 29.93 12.53 -26.37
C GLN A 208 28.73 11.75 -25.82
N LEU A 209 27.60 11.73 -26.54
CA LEU A 209 26.42 10.97 -26.13
C LEU A 209 26.68 9.46 -26.19
N THR A 210 27.46 8.99 -27.16
CA THR A 210 27.91 7.59 -27.27
C THR A 210 28.83 7.21 -26.11
N ASP A 211 29.76 8.08 -25.72
CA ASP A 211 30.63 7.87 -24.56
C ASP A 211 29.84 7.76 -23.25
N ILE A 212 28.81 8.61 -23.09
CA ILE A 212 27.86 8.54 -21.98
C ILE A 212 27.12 7.20 -21.99
N ALA A 213 26.58 6.77 -23.14
CA ALA A 213 25.89 5.48 -23.27
C ALA A 213 26.81 4.31 -22.83
N GLY A 214 28.06 4.32 -23.29
CA GLY A 214 29.06 3.33 -22.90
C GLY A 214 29.41 3.38 -21.41
N ALA A 215 29.48 4.58 -20.81
CA ALA A 215 29.72 4.73 -19.37
C ALA A 215 28.57 4.16 -18.53
N ILE A 216 27.33 4.37 -18.95
CA ILE A 216 26.14 3.80 -18.30
C ILE A 216 26.16 2.27 -18.41
N ALA A 217 26.39 1.71 -19.61
CA ALA A 217 26.47 0.26 -19.80
C ALA A 217 27.53 -0.39 -18.90
N ARG A 218 28.72 0.22 -18.79
CA ARG A 218 29.77 -0.26 -17.87
C ARG A 218 29.37 -0.13 -16.40
N HIS A 219 28.63 0.92 -16.02
CA HIS A 219 28.12 1.09 -14.66
C HIS A 219 27.14 -0.01 -14.28
N VAL A 220 26.13 -0.26 -15.11
CA VAL A 220 25.15 -1.33 -14.92
C VAL A 220 25.85 -2.68 -14.81
N GLN A 221 26.79 -2.97 -15.71
CA GLN A 221 27.56 -4.22 -15.64
C GLN A 221 28.33 -4.36 -14.32
N ARG A 222 28.98 -3.29 -13.82
CA ARG A 222 29.65 -3.33 -12.51
C ARG A 222 28.68 -3.55 -11.36
N CYS A 223 27.46 -3.01 -11.42
CA CYS A 223 26.42 -3.27 -10.41
C CYS A 223 26.04 -4.75 -10.37
N TYR A 224 25.81 -5.39 -11.52
CA TYR A 224 25.53 -6.83 -11.60
C TYR A 224 26.72 -7.69 -11.18
N THR A 225 27.95 -7.28 -11.52
CA THR A 225 29.16 -7.97 -11.06
C THR A 225 29.29 -7.90 -9.54
N ALA A 226 28.98 -6.77 -8.91
CA ALA A 226 28.98 -6.62 -7.46
C ALA A 226 27.89 -7.48 -6.80
N GLU A 227 26.64 -7.44 -7.31
CA GLU A 227 25.55 -8.29 -6.81
C GLU A 227 25.91 -9.78 -6.86
N ARG A 228 26.52 -10.23 -7.96
CA ARG A 228 27.00 -11.61 -8.07
C ARG A 228 28.06 -11.94 -7.03
N ALA A 229 29.04 -11.06 -6.83
CA ALA A 229 30.08 -11.26 -5.82
C ALA A 229 29.49 -11.35 -4.40
N HIS A 230 28.47 -10.56 -4.10
CA HIS A 230 27.73 -10.68 -2.84
C HIS A 230 26.97 -12.00 -2.75
N ALA A 231 26.27 -12.41 -3.80
CA ALA A 231 25.55 -13.68 -3.80
C ALA A 231 26.49 -14.88 -3.55
N ASP A 232 27.63 -14.92 -4.24
CA ASP A 232 28.64 -15.96 -4.07
C ASP A 232 29.21 -15.96 -2.62
N ALA A 233 29.43 -14.77 -2.05
CA ALA A 233 29.92 -14.64 -0.67
C ALA A 233 28.86 -15.01 0.39
N ILE A 234 27.58 -14.68 0.15
CA ILE A 234 26.46 -15.01 1.04
C ILE A 234 26.23 -16.52 1.06
N ASP A 235 26.28 -17.19 -0.10
CA ASP A 235 26.16 -18.65 -0.20
C ASP A 235 27.31 -19.37 0.53
N ALA A 236 28.50 -18.75 0.55
CA ALA A 236 29.66 -19.28 1.24
C ALA A 236 29.58 -19.21 2.78
N LEU A 237 28.69 -18.40 3.37
CA LEU A 237 28.53 -18.26 4.83
C LEU A 237 28.19 -19.60 5.49
N LYS A 238 28.80 -19.87 6.66
CA LYS A 238 28.69 -21.14 7.40
C LYS A 238 28.03 -21.01 8.76
N SER A 239 27.78 -19.79 9.24
CA SER A 239 27.18 -19.56 10.55
C SER A 239 26.29 -18.34 10.62
N LEU A 240 25.40 -18.31 11.62
CA LEU A 240 24.54 -17.16 11.92
C LEU A 240 25.34 -15.91 12.31
N GLU A 241 26.51 -16.09 12.93
CA GLU A 241 27.39 -14.99 13.31
C GLU A 241 27.98 -14.31 12.08
N GLU A 242 28.52 -15.10 11.14
CA GLU A 242 29.02 -14.59 9.86
C GLU A 242 27.94 -13.87 9.06
N ALA A 243 26.73 -14.44 8.99
CA ALA A 243 25.60 -13.82 8.28
C ALA A 243 25.17 -12.49 8.90
N ARG A 244 25.13 -12.38 10.23
CA ARG A 244 24.78 -11.12 10.92
C ARG A 244 25.87 -10.05 10.79
N ALA A 245 27.13 -10.47 10.67
CA ALA A 245 28.26 -9.57 10.52
C ALA A 245 28.53 -9.17 9.05
N TYR A 246 27.80 -9.76 8.09
CA TYR A 246 28.03 -9.51 6.67
C TYR A 246 27.66 -8.08 6.28
N ASP A 247 28.63 -7.35 5.72
CA ASP A 247 28.42 -6.00 5.20
C ASP A 247 27.99 -6.03 3.73
N ILE A 248 26.75 -5.66 3.48
CA ILE A 248 26.20 -5.57 2.12
C ILE A 248 26.52 -4.23 1.42
N THR A 249 27.07 -3.25 2.13
CA THR A 249 27.20 -1.88 1.62
C THR A 249 28.53 -1.59 0.92
N SER A 250 29.50 -2.50 1.01
CA SER A 250 30.81 -2.38 0.37
C SER A 250 30.85 -3.06 -1.00
N GLY A 251 31.87 -2.75 -1.82
CA GLY A 251 32.09 -3.43 -3.11
C GLY A 251 31.25 -2.94 -4.29
N TRP A 252 30.34 -1.99 -4.09
CA TRP A 252 29.52 -1.39 -5.16
C TRP A 252 30.26 -0.29 -5.93
N PRO A 253 29.94 -0.08 -7.22
CA PRO A 253 30.52 1.01 -8.00
C PRO A 253 30.09 2.38 -7.48
N SER A 254 31.00 3.35 -7.49
CA SER A 254 30.69 4.75 -7.18
C SER A 254 29.89 5.42 -8.30
N ALA A 255 29.16 6.49 -7.96
CA ALA A 255 28.43 7.33 -8.91
C ALA A 255 29.34 8.08 -9.92
N GLU A 256 30.66 8.04 -9.73
CA GLU A 256 31.61 8.63 -10.67
C GLU A 256 32.05 7.58 -11.69
N ALA A 257 31.78 7.82 -12.97
CA ALA A 257 32.27 6.97 -14.03
C ALA A 257 33.78 7.22 -14.18
N ALA A 258 34.60 6.21 -13.85
CA ALA A 258 36.04 6.28 -14.05
C ALA A 258 36.36 6.73 -15.50
N ALA A 259 37.01 7.88 -15.63
CA ALA A 259 37.46 8.39 -16.91
C ALA A 259 38.50 7.43 -17.48
N THR A 260 38.25 6.89 -18.67
CA THR A 260 39.26 6.13 -19.40
C THR A 260 40.32 7.12 -19.90
N THR A 261 41.42 7.28 -19.16
CA THR A 261 42.60 8.00 -19.65
C THR A 261 43.18 7.21 -20.82
N GLN A 262 42.81 7.57 -22.06
CA GLN A 262 43.58 7.15 -23.22
C GLN A 262 44.88 7.94 -23.22
N THR A 263 45.96 7.34 -22.72
CA THR A 263 47.30 7.88 -22.89
C THR A 263 47.68 7.76 -24.37
N THR A 264 47.52 8.86 -25.11
CA THR A 264 48.00 8.97 -26.49
C THR A 264 49.53 9.02 -26.48
N THR A 265 50.17 7.86 -26.60
CA THR A 265 51.60 7.79 -26.95
C THR A 265 51.76 8.27 -28.39
N THR A 266 52.16 9.53 -28.53
CA THR A 266 52.63 10.10 -29.79
C THR A 266 53.97 9.43 -30.12
N GLN A 267 53.99 8.48 -31.07
CA GLN A 267 55.23 8.14 -31.77
C GLN A 267 55.35 9.03 -33.00
N GLN A 268 56.35 9.90 -32.91
CA GLN A 268 56.77 10.87 -33.88
C GLN A 268 57.56 10.18 -35.00
N GLU A 269 57.17 10.46 -36.24
CA GLU A 269 57.92 10.17 -37.47
C GLU A 269 59.39 10.57 -37.34
N SER A 270 60.28 9.70 -37.83
CA SER A 270 61.56 10.09 -38.44
C SER A 270 62.04 8.98 -39.37
N GLN A 271 61.68 9.10 -40.65
CA GLN A 271 62.52 8.70 -41.78
C GLN A 271 63.21 9.99 -42.29
N PRO A 272 64.41 9.91 -42.89
CA PRO A 272 64.69 9.13 -44.09
C PRO A 272 65.65 7.95 -43.92
#